data_AF-A0A7X5FDU4-F1
#
_entry.id   AF-A0A7X5FDU4-F1
#
_cell.length_a   1.000
_cell.length_b   1.000
_cell.length_c   1.000
_cell.angle_alpha   90.00
_cell.angle_beta   90.00
_cell.angle_gamma   90.00
#
_symmetry.space_group_name_H-M   'P 1'
#
loop_
_entity.id
_entity.type
_entity.pdbx_description
1 polymer ?
#
loop_
_entity_poly.entity_id
_entity_poly.type
_entity_poly.pdbx_seq_one_letter_code
_entity_poly.pdbx_strand_id
1 'polypeptide(L)'
;PKSNLFEFKYQIEQLTHKKLYVEGSSSINLLNQKQGIENRTEDANETLYRLEAQKEELDSAHAQRISSLNSQIFNLESSIDTLTSQIPAVDDATDSEIAWYESQIAGMQSQLSQLKRDKSNENNSYNSQSSNLLSRIGNAENRLDMLDEEDQDFTENIETVNGTLRIQWISIWNLVKEFSPIPMGINVLILTILCWRILQKIKIIPRFRVV
;
A
#
# COMPACT_ATOMS: atom_id res chain seq x y z
N PRO A 1 0.85 20.62 1.57
CA PRO A 1 1.60 20.91 0.33
C PRO A 1 2.57 22.10 0.48
N LYS A 2 3.76 21.99 -0.11
CA LYS A 2 4.82 23.02 -0.15
C LYS A 2 4.34 24.39 -0.68
N SER A 3 3.33 24.40 -1.56
CA SER A 3 2.71 25.65 -2.05
C SER A 3 2.05 26.45 -0.92
N ASN A 4 1.41 25.78 0.04
CA ASN A 4 0.74 26.44 1.17
C ASN A 4 1.76 27.06 2.14
N LEU A 5 2.95 26.45 2.29
CA LEU A 5 4.03 27.04 3.09
C LEU A 5 4.57 28.32 2.44
N PHE A 6 4.72 28.31 1.11
CA PHE A 6 5.19 29.49 0.37
C PHE A 6 4.18 30.64 0.41
N GLU A 7 2.90 30.32 0.23
CA GLU A 7 1.79 31.28 0.33
C GLU A 7 1.67 31.86 1.75
N PHE A 8 1.77 31.00 2.77
CA PHE A 8 1.77 31.42 4.18
C PHE A 8 3.00 32.30 4.50
N LYS A 9 4.18 31.94 4.00
CA LYS A 9 5.41 32.73 4.17
C LYS A 9 5.27 34.11 3.54
N TYR A 10 4.72 34.17 2.32
CA TYR A 10 4.45 35.42 1.62
C TYR A 10 3.46 36.31 2.40
N GLN A 11 2.39 35.75 2.95
CA GLN A 11 1.43 36.50 3.79
C GLN A 11 2.08 37.05 5.07
N ILE A 12 2.96 36.28 5.73
CA ILE A 12 3.68 36.74 6.93
C ILE A 12 4.73 37.82 6.59
N GLU A 13 5.41 37.70 5.44
CA GLU A 13 6.34 38.72 4.95
C GLU A 13 5.63 40.05 4.61
N GLN A 14 4.37 40.00 4.16
CA GLN A 14 3.56 41.23 3.97
C GLN A 14 3.14 41.88 5.29
N LEU A 15 2.89 41.08 6.34
CA LEU A 15 2.43 41.58 7.64
C LEU A 15 3.57 42.07 8.54
N THR A 16 4.79 41.53 8.37
CA THR A 16 5.95 41.87 9.21
C THR A 16 7.25 41.85 8.39
N HIS A 17 8.18 42.76 8.67
CA HIS A 17 9.48 42.78 7.96
C HIS A 17 10.29 41.50 8.29
N LYS A 18 10.96 40.89 7.30
CA LYS A 18 11.81 39.66 7.41
C LYS A 18 12.74 39.58 8.64
N LYS A 19 13.15 40.71 9.21
CA LYS A 19 13.98 40.77 10.43
C LYS A 19 13.20 40.54 11.74
N LEU A 20 11.88 40.43 11.70
CA LEU A 20 11.01 40.38 12.88
C LEU A 20 10.47 38.99 13.22
N TYR A 21 10.78 37.98 12.41
CA TYR A 21 10.46 36.58 12.72
C TYR A 21 11.70 35.70 12.54
N VAL A 22 11.78 34.64 13.33
CA VAL A 22 12.82 33.60 13.22
C VAL A 22 12.13 32.34 12.69
N GLU A 23 12.59 31.86 11.54
CA GLU A 23 12.12 30.62 10.93
C GLU A 23 12.90 29.45 11.55
N GLY A 24 12.20 28.57 12.25
CA GLY A 24 12.75 27.30 12.71
C GLY A 24 12.25 26.18 11.82
N SER A 25 13.14 25.53 11.06
CA SER A 25 12.84 24.29 10.33
C SER A 25 13.48 23.11 11.04
N SER A 26 12.70 22.09 11.38
CA SER A 26 13.21 20.79 11.81
C SER A 26 13.11 19.79 10.68
N SER A 27 14.22 19.11 10.35
CA SER A 27 14.21 17.95 9.44
C SER A 27 14.10 16.67 10.27
N ILE A 28 13.16 15.79 9.92
CA ILE A 28 13.03 14.45 10.50
C ILE A 28 13.65 13.46 9.53
N ASN A 29 14.45 12.50 10.03
CA ASN A 29 14.98 11.42 9.20
C ASN A 29 13.87 10.39 8.93
N LEU A 30 13.41 10.34 7.68
CA LEU A 30 12.34 9.46 7.22
C LEU A 30 12.87 8.22 6.46
N LEU A 31 14.20 8.06 6.36
CA LEU A 31 14.83 6.98 5.60
C LEU A 31 14.46 5.59 6.13
N ASN A 32 14.47 5.39 7.45
CA ASN A 32 14.12 4.11 8.05
C ASN A 32 12.66 3.72 7.77
N GLN A 33 11.77 4.71 7.68
CA GLN A 33 10.37 4.47 7.35
C GLN A 33 10.22 4.06 5.87
N LYS A 34 10.89 4.75 4.95
CA LYS A 34 10.91 4.35 3.52
C LYS A 34 11.45 2.94 3.32
N GLN A 35 12.61 2.64 3.92
CA GLN A 35 13.20 1.30 3.85
C GLN A 35 12.28 0.23 4.43
N GLY A 36 11.53 0.55 5.48
CA GLY A 36 10.54 -0.36 6.06
C GLY A 36 9.39 -0.68 5.09
N ILE A 37 8.88 0.33 4.37
CA ILE A 37 7.84 0.16 3.35
C ILE A 37 8.39 -0.68 2.18
N GLU A 38 9.56 -0.31 1.65
CA GLU A 38 10.22 -1.02 0.54
C GLU A 38 10.44 -2.51 0.85
N ASN A 39 10.99 -2.83 2.02
CA ASN A 39 11.19 -4.22 2.44
C ASN A 39 9.86 -4.99 2.56
N ARG A 40 8.82 -4.36 3.12
CA ARG A 40 7.49 -4.98 3.24
C ARG A 40 6.83 -5.22 1.88
N THR A 41 7.08 -4.33 0.92
CA THR A 41 6.61 -4.45 -0.47
C THR A 41 7.35 -5.56 -1.20
N GLU A 42 8.67 -5.67 -1.02
CA GLU A 42 9.46 -6.78 -1.55
C GLU A 42 8.96 -8.14 -1.02
N ASP A 43 8.82 -8.27 0.31
CA ASP A 43 8.29 -9.50 0.95
C ASP A 43 6.88 -9.88 0.44
N ALA A 44 6.02 -8.87 0.22
CA ALA A 44 4.67 -9.07 -0.28
C ALA A 44 4.67 -9.53 -1.74
N ASN A 45 5.52 -8.94 -2.59
CA ASN A 45 5.71 -9.35 -3.98
C ASN A 45 6.27 -10.78 -4.09
N GLU A 46 7.27 -11.13 -3.30
CA GLU A 46 7.79 -12.51 -3.28
C GLU A 46 6.71 -13.50 -2.86
N THR A 47 5.89 -13.13 -1.88
CA THR A 47 4.77 -13.95 -1.44
C THR A 47 3.74 -14.14 -2.54
N LEU A 48 3.36 -13.07 -3.25
CA LEU A 48 2.43 -13.11 -4.37
C LEU A 48 2.96 -14.03 -5.48
N TYR A 49 4.20 -13.80 -5.93
CA TYR A 49 4.85 -14.61 -6.95
C TYR A 49 4.86 -16.11 -6.60
N ARG A 50 5.18 -16.44 -5.35
CA ARG A 50 5.16 -17.83 -4.89
C ARG A 50 3.74 -18.43 -4.91
N LEU A 51 2.72 -17.66 -4.53
CA LEU A 51 1.33 -18.13 -4.54
C LEU A 51 0.83 -18.36 -5.98
N GLU A 52 1.19 -17.48 -6.91
CA GLU A 52 0.89 -17.63 -8.34
C GLU A 52 1.56 -18.87 -8.93
N ALA A 53 2.85 -19.09 -8.61
CA ALA A 53 3.55 -20.30 -9.03
C ALA A 53 2.91 -21.58 -8.47
N GLN A 54 2.49 -21.56 -7.20
CA GLN A 54 1.74 -22.69 -6.59
C GLN A 54 0.41 -22.94 -7.30
N LYS A 55 -0.26 -21.87 -7.75
CA LYS A 55 -1.52 -21.99 -8.49
C LYS A 55 -1.30 -22.61 -9.88
N GLU A 56 -0.26 -22.19 -10.59
CA GLU A 56 0.09 -22.76 -11.89
C GLU A 56 0.49 -24.24 -11.80
N GLU A 57 1.25 -24.60 -10.76
CA GLU A 57 1.62 -25.99 -10.48
C GLU A 57 0.37 -26.85 -10.20
N LEU A 58 -0.54 -26.34 -9.37
CA LEU A 58 -1.81 -27.00 -9.07
C LEU A 58 -2.65 -27.23 -10.34
N ASP A 59 -2.76 -26.21 -11.19
CA ASP A 59 -3.53 -26.29 -12.45
C ASP A 59 -2.93 -27.34 -13.39
N SER A 60 -1.61 -27.37 -13.49
CA SER A 60 -0.88 -28.34 -14.32
C SER A 60 -1.04 -29.76 -13.80
N ALA A 61 -0.89 -29.97 -12.49
CA ALA A 61 -1.06 -31.28 -11.85
C ALA A 61 -2.50 -31.80 -12.02
N HIS A 62 -3.49 -30.93 -11.82
CA HIS A 62 -4.90 -31.27 -12.00
C HIS A 62 -5.20 -31.66 -13.45
N ALA A 63 -4.74 -30.87 -14.43
CA ALA A 63 -4.94 -31.15 -15.85
C ALA A 63 -4.34 -32.51 -16.25
N GLN A 64 -3.13 -32.82 -15.79
CA GLN A 64 -2.48 -34.10 -16.02
C GLN A 64 -3.27 -35.25 -15.40
N ARG A 65 -3.74 -35.10 -14.15
CA ARG A 65 -4.49 -36.12 -13.44
C ARG A 65 -5.83 -36.41 -14.12
N ILE A 66 -6.57 -35.38 -14.52
CA ILE A 66 -7.83 -35.53 -15.25
C ILE A 66 -7.62 -36.18 -16.62
N SER A 67 -6.57 -35.82 -17.35
CA SER A 67 -6.23 -36.46 -18.62
C SER A 67 -5.94 -37.95 -18.46
N SER A 68 -5.17 -38.33 -17.43
CA SER A 68 -4.89 -39.72 -17.09
C SER A 68 -6.16 -40.49 -16.73
N LEU A 69 -7.03 -39.93 -15.88
CA LEU A 69 -8.30 -40.55 -15.49
C LEU A 69 -9.23 -40.71 -16.68
N ASN A 70 -9.34 -39.71 -17.55
CA ASN A 70 -10.16 -39.80 -18.77
C ASN A 70 -9.67 -40.89 -19.71
N SER A 71 -8.34 -41.02 -19.88
CA SER A 71 -7.75 -42.07 -20.71
C SER A 71 -8.05 -43.46 -20.16
N GLN A 72 -7.94 -43.65 -18.84
CA GLN A 72 -8.28 -44.92 -18.18
C GLN A 72 -9.78 -45.25 -18.32
N ILE A 73 -10.65 -44.26 -18.12
CA ILE A 73 -12.11 -44.40 -18.30
C ILE A 73 -12.42 -44.83 -19.74
N PHE A 74 -11.86 -44.13 -20.74
CA PHE A 74 -12.10 -44.42 -22.15
C PHE A 74 -11.64 -45.84 -22.55
N ASN A 75 -10.44 -46.24 -22.11
CA ASN A 75 -9.92 -47.57 -22.40
C ASN A 75 -10.78 -48.66 -21.78
N LEU A 76 -11.25 -48.44 -20.54
CA LEU A 76 -12.08 -49.41 -19.83
C LEU A 76 -13.48 -49.50 -20.44
N GLU A 77 -14.09 -48.37 -20.82
CA GLU A 77 -15.36 -48.33 -21.57
C GLU A 77 -15.23 -49.08 -22.90
N SER A 78 -14.18 -48.82 -23.68
CA SER A 78 -13.91 -49.53 -24.93
C SER A 78 -13.72 -51.05 -24.74
N SER A 79 -13.08 -51.44 -23.64
CA SER A 79 -12.86 -52.84 -23.31
C SER A 79 -14.16 -53.54 -22.89
N ILE A 80 -15.03 -52.85 -22.15
CA ILE A 80 -16.40 -53.33 -21.82
C ILE A 80 -17.20 -53.50 -23.12
N ASP A 81 -17.18 -52.54 -24.03
CA ASP A 81 -17.92 -52.61 -25.30
C ASP A 81 -17.43 -53.78 -26.16
N THR A 82 -16.10 -53.94 -26.25
CA THR A 82 -15.47 -55.06 -26.96
C THR A 82 -15.92 -56.39 -26.37
N LEU A 83 -15.84 -56.54 -25.05
CA LEU A 83 -16.19 -57.79 -24.38
C LEU A 83 -17.68 -58.10 -24.50
N THR A 84 -18.53 -57.06 -24.43
CA THR A 84 -19.98 -57.17 -24.65
C THR A 84 -20.30 -57.63 -26.07
N SER A 85 -19.57 -57.16 -27.08
CA SER A 85 -19.74 -57.58 -28.48
C SER A 85 -19.26 -59.00 -28.77
N GLN A 86 -18.39 -59.55 -27.92
CA GLN A 86 -17.86 -60.91 -28.02
C GLN A 86 -18.78 -61.94 -27.33
N ILE A 87 -19.79 -61.48 -26.58
CA ILE A 87 -20.82 -62.38 -26.05
C ILE A 87 -21.48 -63.07 -27.25
N PRO A 88 -21.44 -64.41 -27.35
CA PRO A 88 -21.97 -65.11 -28.51
C PRO A 88 -23.46 -64.81 -28.68
N ALA A 89 -23.86 -64.41 -29.89
CA ALA A 89 -25.27 -64.40 -30.29
C ALA A 89 -25.70 -65.86 -30.48
N VAL A 90 -26.55 -66.36 -29.58
CA VAL A 90 -26.66 -67.81 -29.31
C VAL A 90 -27.34 -68.62 -30.41
N ASP A 91 -26.67 -69.71 -30.79
CA ASP A 91 -27.24 -71.07 -30.95
C ASP A 91 -26.33 -72.15 -30.26
N ASP A 92 -25.02 -71.91 -30.06
CA ASP A 92 -24.05 -72.92 -29.52
C ASP A 92 -23.29 -72.54 -28.22
N ALA A 93 -23.55 -71.39 -27.58
CA ALA A 93 -22.81 -70.97 -26.38
C ALA A 93 -23.29 -71.68 -25.11
N THR A 94 -22.36 -72.08 -24.24
CA THR A 94 -22.69 -72.67 -22.94
C THR A 94 -23.02 -71.60 -21.89
N ASP A 95 -23.91 -71.92 -20.95
CA ASP A 95 -24.25 -71.03 -19.82
C ASP A 95 -23.01 -70.60 -19.01
N SER A 96 -21.99 -71.47 -18.94
CA SER A 96 -20.74 -71.18 -18.23
C SER A 96 -19.88 -70.14 -18.95
N GLU A 97 -19.87 -70.13 -20.29
CA GLU A 97 -19.16 -69.11 -21.08
C GLU A 97 -19.84 -67.75 -20.95
N ILE A 98 -21.17 -67.70 -21.04
CA ILE A 98 -21.94 -66.48 -20.85
C ILE A 98 -21.71 -65.90 -19.45
N ALA A 99 -21.81 -66.72 -18.41
CA ALA A 99 -21.58 -66.29 -17.02
C ALA A 99 -20.15 -65.76 -16.80
N TRP A 100 -19.15 -66.32 -17.49
CA TRP A 100 -17.79 -65.80 -17.43
C TRP A 100 -17.68 -64.38 -18.00
N TYR A 101 -18.24 -64.14 -19.20
CA TYR A 101 -18.26 -62.80 -19.80
C TYR A 101 -18.99 -61.79 -18.92
N GLU A 102 -20.16 -62.14 -18.40
CA GLU A 102 -20.93 -61.27 -17.49
C GLU A 102 -20.14 -60.90 -16.23
N SER A 103 -19.43 -61.88 -15.65
CA SER A 103 -18.58 -61.65 -14.47
C SER A 103 -17.43 -60.67 -14.76
N GLN A 104 -16.76 -60.83 -15.91
CA GLN A 104 -15.70 -59.91 -16.33
C GLN A 104 -16.23 -58.49 -16.56
N ILE A 105 -17.35 -58.36 -17.29
CA ILE A 105 -18.01 -57.07 -17.54
C ILE A 105 -18.40 -56.39 -16.22
N ALA A 106 -18.99 -57.13 -15.28
CA ALA A 106 -19.37 -56.59 -13.97
C ALA A 106 -18.15 -56.09 -13.18
N GLY A 107 -17.03 -56.82 -13.23
CA GLY A 107 -15.77 -56.39 -12.62
C GLY A 107 -15.24 -55.08 -13.22
N MET A 108 -15.27 -54.96 -14.54
CA MET A 108 -14.83 -53.74 -15.25
C MET A 108 -15.78 -52.57 -14.99
N GLN A 109 -17.09 -52.79 -14.92
CA GLN A 109 -18.07 -51.76 -14.57
C GLN A 109 -17.86 -51.22 -13.14
N SER A 110 -17.47 -52.08 -12.21
CA SER A 110 -17.09 -51.67 -10.84
C SER A 110 -15.85 -50.77 -10.85
N GLN A 111 -14.81 -51.16 -11.60
CA GLN A 111 -13.61 -50.35 -11.80
C GLN A 111 -13.92 -49.00 -12.46
N LEU A 112 -14.78 -48.99 -13.49
CA LEU A 112 -15.22 -47.77 -14.16
C LEU A 112 -15.92 -46.81 -13.19
N SER A 113 -16.78 -47.36 -12.34
CA SER A 113 -17.45 -46.59 -11.30
C SER A 113 -16.46 -46.00 -10.30
N GLN A 114 -15.39 -46.72 -9.96
CA GLN A 114 -14.31 -46.20 -9.11
C GLN A 114 -13.56 -45.06 -9.79
N LEU A 115 -13.14 -45.21 -11.05
CA LEU A 115 -12.45 -44.15 -11.79
C LEU A 115 -13.30 -42.89 -11.93
N LYS A 116 -14.61 -43.03 -12.14
CA LYS A 116 -15.55 -41.88 -12.18
C LYS A 116 -15.65 -41.18 -10.83
N ARG A 117 -15.64 -41.93 -9.71
CA ARG A 117 -15.56 -41.34 -8.36
C ARG A 117 -14.23 -40.63 -8.14
N ASP A 118 -13.12 -41.24 -8.54
CA ASP A 118 -11.78 -40.64 -8.39
C ASP A 118 -11.68 -39.32 -9.16
N LYS A 119 -12.24 -39.27 -10.38
CA LYS A 119 -12.34 -38.02 -11.17
C LYS A 119 -13.18 -36.96 -10.46
N SER A 120 -14.31 -37.33 -9.86
CA SER A 120 -15.12 -36.39 -9.09
C SER A 120 -14.37 -35.88 -7.85
N ASN A 121 -13.65 -36.76 -7.16
CA ASN A 121 -12.88 -36.40 -5.98
C ASN A 121 -11.71 -35.46 -6.32
N GLU A 122 -11.01 -35.74 -7.42
CA GLU A 122 -9.97 -34.88 -7.98
C GLU A 122 -10.49 -33.46 -8.24
N ASN A 123 -11.62 -33.33 -8.95
CA ASN A 123 -12.26 -32.04 -9.20
C ASN A 123 -12.62 -31.30 -7.90
N ASN A 124 -13.19 -32.00 -6.93
CA ASN A 124 -13.57 -31.40 -5.65
C ASN A 124 -12.34 -30.92 -4.86
N SER A 125 -11.28 -31.71 -4.85
CA SER A 125 -10.01 -31.37 -4.19
C SER A 125 -9.37 -30.15 -4.84
N TYR A 126 -9.24 -30.17 -6.18
CA TYR A 126 -8.74 -29.07 -6.97
C TYR A 126 -9.52 -27.78 -6.72
N ASN A 127 -10.86 -27.81 -6.80
CA ASN A 127 -11.69 -26.62 -6.57
C ASN A 127 -11.47 -26.01 -5.17
N SER A 128 -11.33 -26.86 -4.15
CA SER A 128 -11.08 -26.42 -2.77
C SER A 128 -9.71 -25.76 -2.63
N GLN A 129 -8.66 -26.39 -3.18
CA GLN A 129 -7.29 -25.88 -3.12
C GLN A 129 -7.12 -24.60 -3.97
N SER A 130 -7.70 -24.59 -5.16
CA SER A 130 -7.73 -23.45 -6.09
C SER A 130 -8.39 -22.23 -5.45
N SER A 131 -9.57 -22.41 -4.85
CA SER A 131 -10.26 -21.34 -4.12
C SER A 131 -9.43 -20.80 -2.95
N ASN A 132 -8.77 -21.68 -2.19
CA ASN A 132 -7.88 -21.26 -1.11
C ASN A 132 -6.69 -20.44 -1.61
N LEU A 133 -6.02 -20.88 -2.70
CA LEU A 133 -4.92 -20.15 -3.29
C LEU A 133 -5.36 -18.80 -3.84
N LEU A 134 -6.49 -18.74 -4.55
CA LEU A 134 -7.04 -17.47 -5.07
C LEU A 134 -7.36 -16.48 -3.95
N SER A 135 -7.93 -16.94 -2.84
CA SER A 135 -8.16 -16.08 -1.67
C SER A 135 -6.86 -15.55 -1.08
N ARG A 136 -5.81 -16.38 -1.03
CA ARG A 136 -4.49 -15.96 -0.53
C ARG A 136 -3.79 -14.98 -1.46
N ILE A 137 -3.93 -15.18 -2.77
CA ILE A 137 -3.46 -14.26 -3.82
C ILE A 137 -4.15 -12.91 -3.64
N GLY A 138 -5.48 -12.88 -3.59
CA GLY A 138 -6.23 -11.63 -3.38
C GLY A 138 -5.88 -10.91 -2.07
N ASN A 139 -5.59 -11.65 -1.00
CA ASN A 139 -5.10 -11.03 0.25
C ASN A 139 -3.69 -10.44 0.11
N ALA A 140 -2.82 -11.06 -0.68
CA ALA A 140 -1.48 -10.55 -0.96
C ALA A 140 -1.53 -9.30 -1.85
N GLU A 141 -2.39 -9.30 -2.88
CA GLU A 141 -2.67 -8.13 -3.72
C GLU A 141 -3.19 -6.95 -2.90
N ASN A 142 -4.23 -7.17 -2.07
CA ASN A 142 -4.74 -6.12 -1.18
C ASN A 142 -3.67 -5.57 -0.23
N ARG A 143 -2.70 -6.40 0.18
CA ARG A 143 -1.59 -5.96 1.03
C ARG A 143 -0.61 -5.08 0.24
N LEU A 144 -0.38 -5.36 -1.03
CA LEU A 144 0.42 -4.49 -1.90
C LEU A 144 -0.28 -3.15 -2.11
N ASP A 145 -1.59 -3.15 -2.37
CA ASP A 145 -2.37 -1.91 -2.52
C ASP A 145 -2.27 -1.03 -1.26
N MET A 146 -2.41 -1.61 -0.06
CA MET A 146 -2.24 -0.87 1.20
C MET A 146 -0.81 -0.35 1.40
N LEU A 147 0.21 -1.07 0.92
CA LEU A 147 1.60 -0.62 0.99
C LEU A 147 1.88 0.51 0.01
N ASP A 148 1.25 0.49 -1.17
CA ASP A 148 1.33 1.57 -2.15
C ASP A 148 0.65 2.84 -1.62
N GLU A 149 -0.50 2.71 -0.94
CA GLU A 149 -1.13 3.83 -0.21
C GLU A 149 -0.22 4.37 0.89
N GLU A 150 0.41 3.49 1.70
CA GLU A 150 1.37 3.89 2.75
C GLU A 150 2.59 4.63 2.16
N ASP A 151 3.05 4.22 0.98
CA ASP A 151 4.17 4.86 0.28
C ASP A 151 3.79 6.22 -0.33
N GLN A 152 2.55 6.34 -0.82
CA GLN A 152 2.01 7.62 -1.28
C GLN A 152 1.87 8.59 -0.12
N ASP A 153 1.27 8.16 1.00
CA ASP A 153 1.15 8.96 2.22
C ASP A 153 2.53 9.39 2.74
N PHE A 154 3.51 8.49 2.69
CA PHE A 154 4.89 8.82 3.02
C PHE A 154 5.45 9.94 2.13
N THR A 155 5.21 9.86 0.82
CA THR A 155 5.63 10.87 -0.16
C THR A 155 4.96 12.23 0.11
N GLU A 156 3.65 12.24 0.35
CA GLU A 156 2.89 13.45 0.69
C GLU A 156 3.35 14.08 2.02
N ASN A 157 3.72 13.25 3.00
CA ASN A 157 4.29 13.71 4.28
C ASN A 157 5.67 14.36 4.11
N ILE A 158 6.53 13.85 3.21
CA ILE A 158 7.79 14.51 2.87
C ILE A 158 7.53 15.87 2.21
N GLU A 159 6.51 15.97 1.35
CA GLU A 159 6.16 17.22 0.67
C GLU A 159 5.51 18.27 1.60
N THR A 160 4.89 17.84 2.69
CA THR A 160 4.33 18.70 3.73
C THR A 160 5.39 19.08 4.76
N VAL A 161 6.20 20.09 4.43
CA VAL A 161 7.14 20.68 5.39
C VAL A 161 6.38 21.30 6.58
N ASN A 162 6.44 20.65 7.75
CA ASN A 162 5.96 21.21 9.01
C ASN A 162 6.93 22.30 9.50
N GLY A 163 6.61 23.57 9.24
CA GLY A 163 7.35 24.73 9.73
C GLY A 163 6.61 25.40 10.90
N THR A 164 7.31 25.65 12.01
CA THR A 164 6.74 26.40 13.15
C THR A 164 7.24 27.84 13.09
N LEU A 165 6.34 28.81 12.86
CA LEU A 165 6.68 30.23 12.98
C LEU A 165 6.47 30.70 14.41
N ARG A 166 7.55 31.06 15.10
CA ARG A 166 7.47 31.70 16.41
C ARG A 166 7.60 33.21 16.24
N ILE A 167 6.49 33.93 16.33
CA ILE A 167 6.49 35.39 16.38
C ILE A 167 7.02 35.80 17.75
N GLN A 168 8.22 36.37 17.81
CA GLN A 168 8.72 37.03 19.01
C GLN A 168 8.32 38.51 18.95
N TRP A 169 7.66 39.00 19.99
CA TRP A 169 7.36 40.42 20.12
C TRP A 169 8.68 41.18 20.30
N ILE A 170 9.16 41.83 19.24
CA ILE A 170 10.35 42.67 19.29
C ILE A 170 9.90 44.04 19.79
N SER A 171 10.38 44.42 20.98
CA SER A 171 10.16 45.75 21.54
C SER A 171 10.60 46.83 20.55
N ILE A 172 9.86 47.94 20.46
CA ILE A 172 10.13 49.09 19.57
C ILE A 172 11.59 49.57 19.68
N TRP A 173 12.21 49.40 20.85
CA TRP A 173 13.62 49.72 21.10
C TRP A 173 14.62 48.90 20.28
N ASN A 174 14.31 47.64 19.98
CA ASN A 174 15.14 46.78 19.13
C ASN A 174 14.96 47.10 17.64
N LEU A 175 13.76 47.52 17.23
CA LEU A 175 13.48 48.04 15.88
C LEU A 175 14.30 49.30 15.58
N VAL A 176 14.38 50.22 16.54
CA VAL A 176 15.20 51.45 16.42
C VAL A 176 16.69 51.13 16.34
N LYS A 177 17.17 50.09 17.03
CA LYS A 177 18.59 49.67 16.99
C LYS A 177 18.98 49.04 15.65
N GLU A 178 18.07 48.32 15.00
CA GLU A 178 18.35 47.57 13.77
C GLU A 178 18.22 48.42 12.49
N PHE A 179 17.41 49.50 12.53
CA PHE A 179 17.16 50.40 11.39
C PHE A 179 17.79 51.79 11.53
N SER A 180 18.41 52.14 12.67
CA SER A 180 19.13 53.41 12.85
C SER A 180 20.65 53.17 12.87
N PRO A 181 21.43 53.77 11.96
CA PRO A 181 22.90 53.70 11.99
C PRO A 181 23.54 54.54 13.12
N ILE A 182 22.73 55.12 14.00
CA ILE A 182 23.16 56.08 15.01
C ILE A 182 23.23 55.41 16.40
N PRO A 183 24.33 55.58 17.17
CA PRO A 183 24.49 55.04 18.52
C PRO A 183 23.32 55.35 19.46
N MET A 184 22.96 54.37 20.30
CA MET A 184 21.77 54.38 21.17
C MET A 184 21.62 55.66 22.03
N GLY A 185 22.74 56.26 22.47
CA GLY A 185 22.74 57.49 23.25
C GLY A 185 22.16 58.70 22.51
N ILE A 186 22.33 58.80 21.20
CA ILE A 186 21.85 59.93 20.40
C ILE A 186 20.34 59.83 20.15
N ASN A 187 19.80 58.62 19.99
CA ASN A 187 18.35 58.41 19.82
C ASN A 187 17.57 58.84 21.08
N VAL A 188 18.09 58.51 22.27
CA VAL A 188 17.51 58.96 23.55
C VAL A 188 17.61 60.48 23.70
N LEU A 189 18.72 61.08 23.26
CA LEU A 189 18.93 62.53 23.31
C LEU A 189 18.00 63.30 22.35
N ILE A 190 17.75 62.76 21.15
CA ILE A 190 16.78 63.33 20.20
C ILE A 190 15.35 63.22 20.75
N LEU A 191 14.95 62.07 21.30
CA LEU A 191 13.63 61.87 21.88
C LEU A 191 13.39 62.77 23.10
N THR A 192 14.38 62.94 23.96
CA THR A 192 14.29 63.86 25.11
C THR A 192 14.20 65.32 24.67
N ILE A 193 14.94 65.75 23.65
CA ILE A 193 14.79 67.09 23.06
C ILE A 193 13.39 67.28 22.44
N LEU A 194 12.86 66.27 21.76
CA LEU A 194 11.52 66.30 21.15
C LEU A 194 10.42 66.36 22.22
N CYS A 195 10.49 65.52 23.25
CA CYS A 195 9.60 65.56 24.41
C CYS A 195 9.69 66.90 25.13
N TRP A 196 10.89 67.42 25.34
CA TRP A 196 11.11 68.72 25.97
C TRP A 196 10.48 69.85 25.13
N ARG A 197 10.63 69.82 23.81
CA ARG A 197 10.00 70.80 22.89
C ARG A 197 8.48 70.71 22.88
N ILE A 198 7.92 69.51 22.96
CA ILE A 198 6.47 69.29 23.02
C ILE A 198 5.92 69.76 24.38
N LEU A 199 6.60 69.44 25.48
CA LEU A 199 6.25 69.90 26.84
C LEU A 199 6.35 71.43 26.98
N GLN A 200 7.32 72.06 26.31
CA GLN A 200 7.40 73.54 26.21
C GLN A 200 6.24 74.14 25.40
N LYS A 201 5.76 73.46 24.35
CA LYS A 201 4.60 73.92 23.57
C LYS A 201 3.28 73.77 24.34
N ILE A 202 3.17 72.78 25.23
CA ILE A 202 1.97 72.50 26.05
C ILE A 202 1.97 73.33 27.36
N LYS A 203 2.94 74.23 27.57
CA LYS A 203 3.03 75.16 28.73
C LYS A 203 3.19 74.47 30.11
N ILE A 204 3.64 73.22 30.17
CA ILE A 204 3.78 72.46 31.43
C ILE A 204 5.13 72.73 32.15
N ILE A 205 6.12 73.36 31.50
CA ILE A 205 7.46 73.64 32.07
C ILE A 205 7.81 75.14 31.92
N PRO A 206 8.40 75.82 32.93
CA PRO A 206 8.79 77.22 32.83
C PRO A 206 9.93 77.44 31.82
N ARG A 207 9.83 78.53 31.05
CA ARG A 207 10.90 78.99 30.15
C ARG A 207 12.01 79.63 30.98
N PHE A 208 13.15 78.98 31.12
CA PHE A 208 14.34 79.65 31.64
C PHE A 208 14.85 80.65 30.59
N ARG A 209 14.73 81.93 30.91
CA ARG A 209 15.37 83.02 30.18
C ARG A 209 16.68 83.31 30.93
N VAL A 210 17.81 82.97 30.31
CA VAL A 210 19.13 83.35 30.84
C VAL A 210 19.34 84.82 30.49
N VAL A 211 19.56 85.67 31.51
CA VAL A 211 20.15 87.01 31.39
C VAL A 211 21.65 86.85 31.56
#